data_AF-A0A6M2DZM7-F1
#
_entry.id   AF-A0A6M2DZM7-F1
#
_cell.length_a   1.000
_cell.length_b   1.000
_cell.length_c   1.000
_cell.angle_alpha   90.00
_cell.angle_beta   90.00
_cell.angle_gamma   90.00
#
_symmetry.space_group_name_H-M   'P 1'
#
loop_
_entity.id
_entity.type
_entity.pdbx_description
1 polymer ?
#
loop_
_entity_poly.entity_id
_entity_poly.type
_entity_poly.pdbx_seq_one_letter_code
_entity_poly.pdbx_strand_id
1 'polypeptide(L)'
;MQLNTVLPRTLWVMTVNALQNDNASAKDVFLTQENILADPLQVLRCDIRVFRCAPILEIVLRILHSSLAASRIQLMRHVLNKPLTEKGLQLSSESEREELRIALVAAQESLAVQVLLESCLENEDDSKIPGHKWALREIRSIICSHLHQVFIADPSLVKLIHFQGYPTELLSMTIRGIPSMHICLDFVPELLSQPCMEKQVFAIDLISYLSLQYALPKTISIARLCINTLSTLLGALSSDTISGLFQRVLPSFVRISEAFPPLVDDIVSLLMQLGQIVNSQSSLDRISGVHPHNTFSPMARVQSQSYLPCIDLSKEIDNTVTLVFKRALLKHQIMSITESTNDEANESMKCSLRHSALQCKTSNSDDISKIYENAEFLENNESSNSSVNIHDDQEALNSVYELTGLFNDTNKNCRNIPENFYEVMKYCDSELTEKIGEEETLKFDLLPPELLD
;
A
#
# COMPACT_ATOMS: atom_id res chain seq x y z
N MET A 1 -3.99 -2.63 -35.49
CA MET A 1 -2.54 -2.30 -35.61
C MET A 1 -2.11 -1.96 -37.05
N GLN A 2 -2.42 -2.77 -38.07
CA GLN A 2 -1.95 -2.56 -39.45
C GLN A 2 -2.38 -1.21 -40.08
N LEU A 3 -3.63 -0.78 -39.90
CA LEU A 3 -4.14 0.50 -40.42
C LEU A 3 -3.37 1.74 -39.91
N ASN A 4 -2.77 1.62 -38.72
CA ASN A 4 -1.98 2.71 -38.12
C ASN A 4 -0.68 2.99 -38.90
N THR A 5 -0.24 2.08 -39.76
CA THR A 5 0.95 2.28 -40.60
C THR A 5 0.68 3.13 -41.84
N VAL A 6 -0.57 3.20 -42.28
CA VAL A 6 -0.95 3.85 -43.55
C VAL A 6 -1.49 5.25 -43.33
N LEU A 7 -2.47 5.42 -42.42
CA LEU A 7 -3.15 6.70 -42.17
C LEU A 7 -3.29 6.97 -40.65
N PRO A 8 -2.18 7.08 -39.90
CA PRO A 8 -2.22 7.18 -38.44
C PRO A 8 -3.06 8.35 -37.94
N ARG A 9 -2.82 9.57 -38.46
CA ARG A 9 -3.50 10.79 -37.96
C ARG A 9 -5.01 10.74 -38.15
N THR A 10 -5.46 10.40 -39.36
CA THR A 10 -6.89 10.29 -39.66
C THR A 10 -7.54 9.20 -38.82
N LEU A 11 -6.88 8.04 -38.69
CA LEU A 11 -7.37 6.94 -37.87
C LEU A 11 -7.49 7.35 -36.39
N TRP A 12 -6.52 8.07 -35.84
CA TRP A 12 -6.56 8.54 -34.45
C TRP A 12 -7.74 9.47 -34.22
N VAL A 13 -7.95 10.46 -35.09
CA VAL A 13 -9.09 11.38 -35.00
C VAL A 13 -10.41 10.62 -35.08
N MET A 14 -10.56 9.68 -36.01
CA MET A 14 -11.78 8.87 -36.13
C MET A 14 -12.00 8.02 -34.87
N THR A 15 -10.94 7.42 -34.33
CA THR A 15 -11.02 6.56 -33.14
C THR A 15 -11.41 7.37 -31.91
N VAL A 16 -10.78 8.53 -31.68
CA VAL A 16 -11.08 9.39 -30.54
C VAL A 16 -12.53 9.86 -30.58
N ASN A 17 -13.02 10.31 -31.75
CA ASN A 17 -14.41 10.71 -31.91
C ASN A 17 -15.39 9.53 -31.73
N ALA A 18 -15.04 8.33 -32.18
CA ALA A 18 -15.88 7.14 -32.03
C ALA A 18 -15.96 6.63 -30.58
N LEU A 19 -14.98 6.95 -29.73
CA LEU A 19 -14.92 6.56 -28.32
C LEU A 19 -15.49 7.62 -27.37
N GLN A 20 -16.02 8.74 -27.88
CA GLN A 20 -16.67 9.75 -27.04
C GLN A 20 -17.94 9.19 -26.38
N ASN A 21 -18.23 9.66 -25.16
CA ASN A 21 -19.42 9.24 -24.42
C ASN A 21 -20.68 9.93 -24.98
N ASP A 22 -21.63 9.13 -25.48
CA ASP A 22 -22.92 9.60 -26.05
C ASP A 22 -23.79 10.39 -25.06
N ASN A 23 -23.56 10.23 -23.75
CA ASN A 23 -24.41 10.78 -22.68
C ASN A 23 -23.98 12.15 -22.17
N ALA A 24 -22.83 12.67 -22.61
CA ALA A 24 -22.46 14.05 -22.27
C ALA A 24 -23.37 15.00 -23.04
N SER A 25 -23.99 15.97 -22.34
CA SER A 25 -24.84 17.03 -22.91
C SER A 25 -24.14 17.93 -23.96
N ALA A 26 -22.95 17.55 -24.43
CA ALA A 26 -22.10 18.21 -25.41
C ALA A 26 -22.02 17.38 -26.71
N LYS A 27 -23.19 17.05 -27.29
CA LYS A 27 -23.31 16.25 -28.52
C LYS A 27 -22.68 16.87 -29.79
N ASP A 28 -22.07 18.05 -29.70
CA ASP A 28 -21.72 18.86 -30.88
C ASP A 28 -20.22 19.14 -31.09
N VAL A 29 -19.31 18.62 -30.26
CA VAL A 29 -17.86 18.90 -30.42
C VAL A 29 -17.15 17.75 -31.12
N PHE A 30 -17.22 17.75 -32.45
CA PHE A 30 -16.35 16.90 -33.27
C PHE A 30 -14.89 17.34 -33.08
N LEU A 31 -14.06 16.46 -32.54
CA LEU A 31 -12.64 16.75 -32.32
C LEU A 31 -11.88 16.67 -33.64
N THR A 32 -11.20 17.75 -33.99
CA THR A 32 -10.28 17.81 -35.11
C THR A 32 -8.86 17.43 -34.67
N GLN A 33 -7.98 17.17 -35.64
CA GLN A 33 -6.56 16.97 -35.36
C GLN A 33 -5.94 18.17 -34.60
N GLU A 34 -6.34 19.40 -34.92
CA GLU A 34 -5.83 20.61 -34.27
C GLU A 34 -6.25 20.69 -32.80
N ASN A 35 -7.50 20.34 -32.50
CA ASN A 35 -8.00 20.30 -31.12
C ASN A 35 -7.24 19.27 -30.28
N ILE A 36 -7.01 18.07 -30.82
CA ILE A 36 -6.26 17.00 -30.13
C ILE A 36 -4.79 17.38 -29.96
N LEU A 37 -4.19 18.11 -30.90
CA LEU A 37 -2.81 18.57 -30.76
C LEU A 37 -2.68 19.70 -29.73
N ALA A 38 -3.66 20.59 -29.66
CA ALA A 38 -3.69 21.67 -28.67
C ALA A 38 -3.91 21.13 -27.25
N ASP A 39 -4.79 20.14 -27.09
CA ASP A 39 -5.07 19.46 -25.83
C ASP A 39 -5.08 17.93 -26.02
N PRO A 40 -3.92 17.25 -25.81
CA PRO A 40 -3.81 15.80 -25.99
C PRO A 40 -4.63 15.00 -24.98
N LEU A 41 -5.07 15.60 -23.86
CA LEU A 41 -5.85 14.93 -22.83
C LEU A 41 -7.29 14.65 -23.26
N GLN A 42 -7.75 15.28 -24.35
CA GLN A 42 -9.04 14.95 -24.97
C GLN A 42 -9.14 13.46 -25.36
N VAL A 43 -8.00 12.80 -25.63
CA VAL A 43 -7.94 11.36 -25.92
C VAL A 43 -8.44 10.52 -24.73
N LEU A 44 -8.24 10.99 -23.50
CA LEU A 44 -8.67 10.29 -22.28
C LEU A 44 -10.13 10.55 -21.92
N ARG A 45 -10.78 11.54 -22.55
CA ARG A 45 -12.21 11.87 -22.35
C ARG A 45 -13.13 10.94 -23.14
N CYS A 46 -12.82 9.66 -23.09
CA CYS A 46 -13.56 8.59 -23.74
C CYS A 46 -14.61 7.97 -22.80
N ASP A 47 -15.46 7.09 -23.34
CA ASP A 47 -16.40 6.29 -22.56
C ASP A 47 -15.67 5.50 -21.47
N ILE A 48 -16.19 5.55 -20.24
CA ILE A 48 -15.58 4.91 -19.07
C ILE A 48 -15.34 3.40 -19.23
N ARG A 49 -16.11 2.72 -20.08
CA ARG A 49 -15.98 1.28 -20.36
C ARG A 49 -14.64 0.93 -21.01
N VAL A 50 -14.00 1.90 -21.66
CA VAL A 50 -12.65 1.74 -22.22
C VAL A 50 -11.64 1.33 -21.13
N PHE A 51 -11.77 1.88 -19.92
CA PHE A 51 -10.89 1.57 -18.78
C PHE A 51 -11.16 0.22 -18.13
N ARG A 52 -12.02 -0.61 -18.74
CA ARG A 52 -12.24 -2.03 -18.41
C ARG A 52 -12.16 -2.91 -19.66
N CYS A 53 -11.57 -2.41 -20.75
CA CYS A 53 -11.40 -3.16 -22.00
C CYS A 53 -9.95 -3.03 -22.50
N ALA A 54 -9.12 -4.02 -22.18
CA ALA A 54 -7.69 -4.01 -22.46
C ALA A 54 -7.32 -3.70 -23.93
N PRO A 55 -7.91 -4.36 -24.96
CA PRO A 55 -7.53 -4.08 -26.35
C PRO A 55 -7.83 -2.64 -26.79
N ILE A 56 -8.91 -2.06 -26.29
CA ILE A 56 -9.28 -0.67 -26.62
C ILE A 56 -8.37 0.30 -25.86
N LEU A 57 -8.08 0.01 -24.59
CA LEU A 57 -7.18 0.82 -23.78
C LEU A 57 -5.78 0.88 -24.41
N GLU A 58 -5.24 -0.22 -24.94
CA GLU A 58 -3.94 -0.21 -25.65
C GLU A 58 -3.95 0.75 -26.85
N ILE A 59 -5.05 0.77 -27.61
CA ILE A 59 -5.22 1.70 -28.74
C ILE A 59 -5.24 3.13 -28.23
N VAL A 60 -6.01 3.42 -27.17
CA VAL A 60 -6.09 4.75 -26.56
C VAL A 60 -4.75 5.21 -26.03
N LEU A 61 -4.00 4.37 -25.32
CA LEU A 61 -2.66 4.68 -24.81
C LEU A 61 -1.67 4.98 -25.95
N ARG A 62 -1.77 4.25 -27.07
CA ARG A 62 -0.93 4.51 -28.24
C ARG A 62 -1.25 5.86 -28.89
N ILE A 63 -2.53 6.20 -28.98
CA ILE A 63 -2.98 7.50 -29.50
C ILE A 63 -2.51 8.60 -28.54
N LEU A 64 -2.74 8.44 -27.24
CA LEU A 64 -2.34 9.40 -26.20
C LEU A 64 -0.83 9.69 -26.25
N HIS A 65 0.00 8.65 -26.27
CA HIS A 65 1.45 8.79 -26.36
C HIS A 65 1.87 9.60 -27.60
N SER A 66 1.25 9.29 -28.74
CA SER A 66 1.54 9.98 -30.00
C SER A 66 1.05 11.44 -29.98
N SER A 67 -0.11 11.69 -29.38
CA SER A 67 -0.69 13.03 -29.23
C SER A 67 0.11 13.91 -28.27
N LEU A 68 0.54 13.39 -27.12
CA LEU A 68 1.43 14.10 -26.19
C LEU A 68 2.76 14.47 -26.87
N ALA A 69 3.39 13.51 -27.56
CA ALA A 69 4.62 13.76 -28.29
C ALA A 69 4.45 14.84 -29.37
N ALA A 70 3.34 14.80 -30.12
CA ALA A 70 3.05 15.77 -31.16
C ALA A 70 2.71 17.16 -30.60
N SER A 71 1.96 17.23 -29.51
CA SER A 71 1.65 18.48 -28.79
C SER A 71 2.92 19.17 -28.30
N ARG A 72 3.84 18.41 -27.68
CA ARG A 72 5.16 18.91 -27.26
C ARG A 72 5.97 19.51 -28.42
N ILE A 73 6.02 18.83 -29.56
CA ILE A 73 6.73 19.33 -30.75
C ILE A 73 6.06 20.59 -31.30
N GLN A 74 4.73 20.64 -31.34
CA GLN A 74 3.99 21.81 -31.79
C GLN A 74 4.23 23.01 -30.88
N LEU A 75 4.21 22.80 -29.56
CA LEU A 75 4.46 23.84 -28.58
C LEU A 75 5.90 24.36 -28.69
N MET A 76 6.88 23.47 -28.88
CA MET A 76 8.27 23.85 -29.17
C MET A 76 8.40 24.68 -30.46
N ARG A 77 7.66 24.33 -31.51
CA ARG A 77 7.64 25.13 -32.76
C ARG A 77 6.96 26.48 -32.57
N HIS A 78 5.89 26.53 -31.78
CA HIS A 78 5.21 27.78 -31.42
C HIS A 78 6.14 28.71 -30.62
N VAL A 79 6.90 28.11 -29.71
CA VAL A 79 8.20 28.50 -29.12
C VAL A 79 9.10 29.39 -29.99
N LEU A 80 9.49 28.81 -31.12
CA LEU A 80 10.50 29.34 -32.01
C LEU A 80 9.92 30.31 -33.05
N ASN A 81 8.71 30.06 -33.52
CA ASN A 81 8.10 30.83 -34.61
C ASN A 81 7.49 32.17 -34.16
N LYS A 82 7.32 32.38 -32.85
CA LYS A 82 6.80 33.63 -32.28
C LYS A 82 7.77 34.22 -31.25
N PRO A 83 8.97 34.66 -31.67
CA PRO A 83 9.89 35.35 -30.77
C PRO A 83 9.26 36.66 -30.29
N LEU A 84 9.57 37.05 -29.06
CA LEU A 84 9.05 38.28 -28.48
C LEU A 84 9.62 39.47 -29.25
N THR A 85 8.78 40.19 -29.98
CA THR A 85 9.19 41.43 -30.63
C THR A 85 9.15 42.53 -29.59
N GLU A 86 10.27 43.22 -29.37
CA GLU A 86 10.41 44.35 -28.44
C GLU A 86 9.35 45.44 -28.71
N LYS A 87 8.16 45.33 -28.12
CA LYS A 87 7.14 46.38 -28.16
C LYS A 87 6.44 46.46 -26.80
N GLY A 88 7.03 47.29 -25.93
CA GLY A 88 6.34 47.94 -24.82
C GLY A 88 6.34 47.17 -23.49
N LEU A 89 7.15 47.65 -22.55
CA LEU A 89 7.07 47.57 -21.08
C LEU A 89 6.72 46.26 -20.34
N GLN A 90 6.48 45.13 -21.00
CA GLN A 90 6.36 43.83 -20.34
C GLN A 90 7.51 42.93 -20.80
N LEU A 91 8.59 42.91 -20.03
CA LEU A 91 9.62 41.88 -20.14
C LEU A 91 8.98 40.56 -19.66
N SER A 92 8.46 39.76 -20.59
CA SER A 92 8.57 38.32 -20.40
C SER A 92 9.87 37.93 -21.08
N SER A 93 10.80 37.29 -20.37
CA SER A 93 12.05 36.85 -20.98
C SER A 93 11.75 35.70 -21.95
N GLU A 94 12.50 35.55 -23.05
CA GLU A 94 12.44 34.31 -23.85
C GLU A 94 12.73 33.07 -22.98
N SER A 95 13.55 33.24 -21.93
CA SER A 95 13.78 32.21 -20.90
C SER A 95 12.51 31.84 -20.14
N GLU A 96 11.74 32.83 -19.67
CA GLU A 96 10.49 32.58 -18.95
C GLU A 96 9.46 31.86 -19.84
N ARG A 97 9.41 32.22 -21.13
CA ARG A 97 8.52 31.57 -22.09
C ARG A 97 8.90 30.09 -22.31
N GLU A 98 10.19 29.78 -22.31
CA GLU A 98 10.69 28.41 -22.40
C GLU A 98 10.44 27.62 -21.09
N GLU A 99 10.60 28.26 -19.93
CA GLU A 99 10.24 27.66 -18.64
C GLU A 99 8.74 27.32 -18.55
N LEU A 100 7.87 28.26 -18.98
CA LEU A 100 6.43 28.02 -19.07
C LEU A 100 6.09 26.88 -20.03
N ARG A 101 6.83 26.76 -21.15
CA ARG A 101 6.68 25.65 -22.10
C ARG A 101 6.99 24.31 -21.42
N ILE A 102 8.11 24.21 -20.72
CA ILE A 102 8.54 23.01 -20.02
C ILE A 102 7.52 22.64 -18.94
N ALA A 103 7.10 23.62 -18.13
CA ALA A 103 6.10 23.43 -17.09
C ALA A 103 4.75 22.94 -17.63
N LEU A 104 4.29 23.50 -18.76
CA LEU A 104 3.03 23.07 -19.40
C LEU A 104 3.11 21.62 -19.89
N VAL A 105 4.21 21.23 -20.53
CA VAL A 105 4.42 19.85 -20.98
C VAL A 105 4.43 18.89 -19.79
N ALA A 106 5.19 19.21 -18.74
CA ALA A 106 5.25 18.39 -17.53
C ALA A 106 3.86 18.27 -16.86
N ALA A 107 3.08 19.35 -16.82
CA ALA A 107 1.72 19.33 -16.27
C ALA A 107 0.78 18.44 -17.09
N GLN A 108 0.83 18.52 -18.43
CA GLN A 108 0.03 17.68 -19.33
C GLN A 108 0.38 16.20 -19.15
N GLU A 109 1.67 15.87 -19.14
CA GLU A 109 2.13 14.49 -18.97
C GLU A 109 1.79 13.96 -17.57
N SER A 110 1.93 14.78 -16.51
CA SER A 110 1.54 14.37 -15.16
C SER A 110 0.03 14.13 -15.06
N LEU A 111 -0.80 14.98 -15.68
CA LEU A 111 -2.25 14.82 -15.63
C LEU A 111 -2.70 13.57 -16.41
N ALA A 112 -2.06 13.26 -17.53
CA ALA A 112 -2.29 12.01 -18.25
C ALA A 112 -2.01 10.80 -17.34
N VAL A 113 -0.89 10.80 -16.61
CA VAL A 113 -0.56 9.72 -15.68
C VAL A 113 -1.55 9.64 -14.52
N GLN A 114 -1.98 10.77 -13.95
CA GLN A 114 -2.97 10.80 -12.88
C GLN A 114 -4.30 10.16 -13.30
N VAL A 115 -4.82 10.52 -14.48
CA VAL A 115 -6.06 9.91 -15.01
C VAL A 115 -5.90 8.41 -15.21
N LEU A 116 -4.74 7.95 -15.70
CA LEU A 116 -4.47 6.52 -15.84
C LEU A 116 -4.38 5.80 -14.49
N LEU A 117 -3.74 6.40 -13.49
CA LEU A 117 -3.67 5.85 -12.13
C LEU A 117 -5.07 5.77 -11.50
N GLU A 118 -5.87 6.83 -11.58
CA GLU A 118 -7.24 6.85 -11.05
C GLU A 118 -8.12 5.79 -11.73
N SER A 119 -7.93 5.55 -13.04
CA SER A 119 -8.65 4.49 -13.75
C SER A 119 -8.35 3.08 -13.23
N CYS A 120 -7.24 2.89 -12.51
CA CYS A 120 -6.87 1.64 -11.88
C CYS A 120 -7.54 1.40 -10.52
N LEU A 121 -8.31 2.34 -9.98
CA LEU A 121 -9.09 2.12 -8.76
C LEU A 121 -10.17 1.07 -8.99
N GLU A 122 -10.42 0.24 -7.98
CA GLU A 122 -11.51 -0.74 -8.01
C GLU A 122 -12.84 -0.02 -7.69
N ASN A 123 -13.83 -0.22 -8.55
CA ASN A 123 -15.17 0.34 -8.39
C ASN A 123 -16.16 -0.76 -7.96
N GLU A 124 -17.35 -0.37 -7.49
CA GLU A 124 -18.38 -1.34 -7.07
C GLU A 124 -18.75 -2.33 -8.17
N ASP A 125 -18.78 -1.85 -9.43
CA ASP A 125 -19.10 -2.66 -10.61
C ASP A 125 -18.06 -3.76 -10.85
N ASP A 126 -16.80 -3.54 -10.46
CA ASP A 126 -15.75 -4.54 -10.60
C ASP A 126 -16.02 -5.76 -9.73
N SER A 127 -16.70 -5.57 -8.59
CA SER A 127 -17.12 -6.65 -7.72
C SER A 127 -18.46 -7.27 -8.09
N LYS A 128 -19.37 -6.50 -8.70
CA LYS A 128 -20.74 -6.97 -9.04
C LYS A 128 -20.80 -7.68 -10.39
N ILE A 129 -20.02 -7.23 -11.38
CA ILE A 129 -20.12 -7.73 -12.76
C ILE A 129 -19.09 -8.85 -12.96
N PRO A 130 -19.51 -10.06 -13.39
CA PRO A 130 -18.59 -11.16 -13.63
C PRO A 130 -17.58 -10.79 -14.73
N GLY A 131 -16.31 -11.11 -14.49
CA GLY A 131 -15.21 -10.81 -15.41
C GLY A 131 -14.56 -9.43 -15.23
N HIS A 132 -15.21 -8.46 -14.61
CA HIS A 132 -14.64 -7.12 -14.45
C HIS A 132 -13.40 -7.08 -13.55
N LYS A 133 -13.33 -7.89 -12.48
CA LYS A 133 -12.08 -8.03 -11.69
C LYS A 133 -10.89 -8.47 -12.53
N TRP A 134 -11.10 -9.36 -13.50
CA TRP A 134 -10.04 -9.83 -14.40
C TRP A 134 -9.65 -8.74 -15.38
N ALA A 135 -10.64 -8.06 -15.96
CA ALA A 135 -10.40 -6.90 -16.83
C ALA A 135 -9.61 -5.79 -16.09
N LEU A 136 -9.94 -5.51 -14.83
CA LEU A 136 -9.21 -4.56 -13.99
C LEU A 136 -7.75 -4.99 -13.75
N ARG A 137 -7.48 -6.28 -13.55
CA ARG A 137 -6.11 -6.79 -13.42
C ARG A 137 -5.33 -6.61 -14.73
N GLU A 138 -5.97 -6.89 -15.86
CA GLU A 138 -5.38 -6.76 -17.18
C GLU A 138 -5.05 -5.29 -17.51
N ILE A 139 -6.00 -4.38 -17.33
CA ILE A 139 -5.78 -2.94 -17.59
C ILE A 139 -4.72 -2.36 -16.65
N ARG A 140 -4.66 -2.79 -15.38
CA ARG A 140 -3.57 -2.42 -14.46
C ARG A 140 -2.21 -2.85 -14.99
N SER A 141 -2.08 -4.06 -15.53
CA SER A 141 -0.83 -4.54 -16.13
C SER A 141 -0.42 -3.69 -17.33
N ILE A 142 -1.36 -3.37 -18.22
CA ILE A 142 -1.12 -2.52 -19.40
C ILE A 142 -0.69 -1.11 -18.98
N ILE A 143 -1.41 -0.50 -18.03
CA ILE A 143 -1.11 0.84 -17.52
C ILE A 143 0.26 0.85 -16.83
N CYS A 144 0.57 -0.12 -15.97
CA CYS A 144 1.89 -0.22 -15.35
C CYS A 144 3.01 -0.35 -16.38
N SER A 145 2.84 -1.20 -17.40
CA SER A 145 3.82 -1.33 -18.48
C SER A 145 4.00 -0.02 -19.25
N HIS A 146 2.92 0.72 -19.49
CA HIS A 146 2.98 2.02 -20.12
C HIS A 146 3.72 3.05 -19.25
N LEU A 147 3.35 3.18 -17.98
CA LEU A 147 3.97 4.10 -17.02
C LEU A 147 5.46 3.77 -16.83
N HIS A 148 5.83 2.49 -16.83
CA HIS A 148 7.22 2.08 -16.80
C HIS A 148 8.04 2.70 -17.95
N GLN A 149 7.53 2.64 -19.18
CA GLN A 149 8.18 3.25 -20.34
C GLN A 149 8.22 4.78 -20.26
N VAL A 150 7.15 5.40 -19.78
CA VAL A 150 7.08 6.85 -19.55
C VAL A 150 8.15 7.29 -18.54
N PHE A 151 8.30 6.55 -17.44
CA PHE A 151 9.27 6.85 -16.38
C PHE A 151 10.72 6.61 -16.81
N ILE A 152 10.97 5.64 -17.70
CA ILE A 152 12.29 5.47 -18.33
C ILE A 152 12.60 6.67 -19.24
N ALA A 153 11.63 7.13 -20.01
CA ALA A 153 11.81 8.23 -20.95
C ALA A 153 12.00 9.59 -20.25
N ASP A 154 11.27 9.83 -19.16
CA ASP A 154 11.41 11.03 -18.32
C ASP A 154 11.36 10.68 -16.82
N PRO A 155 12.53 10.49 -16.19
CA PRO A 155 12.65 10.29 -14.75
C PRO A 155 12.11 11.43 -13.88
N SER A 156 12.14 12.67 -14.38
CA SER A 156 11.70 13.84 -13.61
C SER A 156 10.20 13.84 -13.36
N LEU A 157 9.45 13.24 -14.29
CA LEU A 157 8.01 13.06 -14.18
C LEU A 157 7.62 12.15 -13.02
N VAL A 158 8.43 11.13 -12.71
CA VAL A 158 8.20 10.23 -11.56
C VAL A 158 8.17 11.04 -10.27
N LYS A 159 9.16 11.91 -10.09
CA LYS A 159 9.25 12.80 -8.93
C LYS A 159 8.04 13.72 -8.88
N LEU A 160 7.68 14.36 -9.99
CA LEU A 160 6.52 15.26 -10.04
C LEU A 160 5.22 14.57 -9.59
N ILE A 161 4.93 13.38 -10.10
CA ILE A 161 3.71 12.63 -9.77
C ILE A 161 3.66 12.25 -8.28
N HIS A 162 4.78 11.79 -7.72
CA HIS A 162 4.83 11.43 -6.30
C HIS A 162 4.76 12.65 -5.37
N PHE A 163 5.19 13.83 -5.83
CA PHE A 163 5.02 15.10 -5.10
C PHE A 163 3.62 15.69 -5.21
N GLN A 164 2.88 15.36 -6.28
CA GLN A 164 1.44 15.63 -6.42
C GLN A 164 0.62 14.67 -5.56
N GLY A 165 1.04 13.41 -5.46
CA GLY A 165 0.34 12.35 -4.76
C GLY A 165 -0.74 11.68 -5.62
N TYR A 166 -1.16 10.50 -5.18
CA TYR A 166 -2.28 9.72 -5.72
C TYR A 166 -2.79 8.76 -4.63
N PRO A 167 -3.97 8.14 -4.77
CA PRO A 167 -4.55 7.26 -3.75
C PRO A 167 -3.59 6.14 -3.32
N THR A 168 -3.42 5.98 -1.99
CA THR A 168 -2.43 5.07 -1.39
C THR A 168 -2.69 3.59 -1.69
N GLU A 169 -3.93 3.24 -2.01
CA GLU A 169 -4.38 1.91 -2.43
C GLU A 169 -3.64 1.44 -3.69
N LEU A 170 -3.26 2.39 -4.55
CA LEU A 170 -2.54 2.11 -5.78
C LEU A 170 -1.04 1.87 -5.57
N LEU A 171 -0.45 2.25 -4.42
CA LEU A 171 0.99 2.09 -4.17
C LEU A 171 1.46 0.64 -4.31
N SER A 172 0.72 -0.30 -3.74
CA SER A 172 1.04 -1.72 -3.83
C SER A 172 1.09 -2.23 -5.27
N MET A 173 0.20 -1.71 -6.12
CA MET A 173 0.08 -2.04 -7.52
C MET A 173 1.17 -1.36 -8.35
N THR A 174 1.40 -0.06 -8.17
CA THR A 174 2.40 0.69 -8.93
C THR A 174 3.81 0.18 -8.64
N ILE A 175 4.16 -0.06 -7.38
CA ILE A 175 5.51 -0.49 -6.99
C ILE A 175 5.83 -1.90 -7.49
N ARG A 176 4.85 -2.82 -7.46
CA ARG A 176 5.02 -4.18 -7.98
C ARG A 176 4.94 -4.25 -9.51
N GLY A 177 4.08 -3.43 -10.13
CA GLY A 177 3.81 -3.46 -11.56
C GLY A 177 4.79 -2.64 -12.40
N ILE A 178 5.47 -1.65 -11.82
CA ILE A 178 6.37 -0.73 -12.52
C ILE A 178 7.81 -0.96 -12.05
N PRO A 179 8.66 -1.68 -12.81
CA PRO A 179 10.02 -2.01 -12.39
C PRO A 179 10.95 -0.80 -12.16
N SER A 180 10.68 0.34 -12.79
CA SER A 180 11.46 1.58 -12.64
C SER A 180 11.20 2.33 -11.33
N MET A 181 10.31 1.85 -10.46
CA MET A 181 9.94 2.53 -9.20
C MET A 181 11.06 2.63 -8.17
N HIS A 182 12.15 1.86 -8.32
CA HIS A 182 13.32 1.98 -7.45
C HIS A 182 13.96 3.39 -7.50
N ILE A 183 13.75 4.16 -8.58
CA ILE A 183 14.21 5.55 -8.68
C ILE A 183 13.59 6.47 -7.62
N CYS A 184 12.43 6.10 -7.08
CA CYS A 184 11.77 6.86 -6.02
C CYS A 184 12.65 7.00 -4.77
N LEU A 185 13.58 6.07 -4.53
CA LEU A 185 14.54 6.14 -3.43
C LEU A 185 15.44 7.39 -3.49
N ASP A 186 15.59 8.03 -4.66
CA ASP A 186 16.42 9.23 -4.81
C ASP A 186 15.77 10.48 -4.20
N PHE A 187 14.43 10.55 -4.20
CA PHE A 187 13.68 11.74 -3.78
C PHE A 187 12.76 11.51 -2.59
N VAL A 188 12.59 10.28 -2.09
CA VAL A 188 11.85 10.00 -0.85
C VAL A 188 12.31 10.87 0.33
N PRO A 189 13.62 11.07 0.60
CA PRO A 189 14.06 11.97 1.67
C PRO A 189 13.57 13.41 1.50
N GLU A 190 13.55 13.90 0.26
CA GLU A 190 13.04 15.23 -0.07
C GLU A 190 11.52 15.32 0.14
N LEU A 191 10.79 14.25 -0.18
CA LEU A 191 9.34 14.16 0.03
C LEU A 191 8.98 14.08 1.53
N LEU A 192 9.77 13.34 2.32
CA LEU A 192 9.66 13.29 3.78
C LEU A 192 9.93 14.66 4.43
N SER A 193 10.80 15.48 3.83
CA SER A 193 11.11 16.82 4.35
C SER A 193 10.02 17.87 4.08
N GLN A 194 8.95 17.52 3.35
CA GLN A 194 7.86 18.45 3.07
C GLN A 194 7.10 18.81 4.37
N PRO A 195 6.66 20.07 4.54
CA PRO A 195 5.95 20.52 5.74
C PRO A 195 4.49 20.01 5.81
N CYS A 196 3.98 19.42 4.73
CA CYS A 196 2.61 18.93 4.62
C CYS A 196 2.52 17.48 5.12
N MET A 197 1.65 17.24 6.11
CA MET A 197 1.47 15.94 6.75
C MET A 197 1.06 14.85 5.74
N GLU A 198 0.19 15.17 4.79
CA GLU A 198 -0.26 14.25 3.75
C GLU A 198 0.90 13.75 2.89
N LYS A 199 1.84 14.64 2.55
CA LYS A 199 3.04 14.28 1.79
C LYS A 199 4.00 13.42 2.61
N GLN A 200 4.14 13.70 3.91
CA GLN A 200 4.93 12.89 4.82
C GLN A 200 4.35 11.48 4.93
N VAL A 201 3.05 11.35 5.20
CA VAL A 201 2.35 10.06 5.25
C VAL A 201 2.54 9.28 3.95
N PHE A 202 2.32 9.92 2.80
CA PHE A 202 2.51 9.29 1.50
C PHE A 202 3.97 8.83 1.29
N ALA A 203 4.96 9.63 1.69
CA ALA A 203 6.37 9.26 1.59
C ALA A 203 6.72 8.05 2.48
N ILE A 204 6.14 7.98 3.68
CA ILE A 204 6.31 6.88 4.62
C ILE A 204 5.69 5.59 4.06
N ASP A 205 4.47 5.67 3.52
CA ASP A 205 3.84 4.53 2.85
C ASP A 205 4.65 4.08 1.62
N LEU A 206 5.12 5.03 0.80
CA LEU A 206 5.96 4.76 -0.37
C LEU A 206 7.25 4.00 0.02
N ILE A 207 8.01 4.49 1.01
CA ILE A 207 9.22 3.77 1.45
C ILE A 207 8.89 2.41 2.06
N SER A 208 7.75 2.26 2.75
CA SER A 208 7.36 0.97 3.33
C SER A 208 7.12 -0.10 2.27
N TYR A 209 6.47 0.25 1.16
CA TYR A 209 6.27 -0.67 0.04
C TYR A 209 7.55 -0.89 -0.78
N LEU A 210 8.36 0.17 -1.00
CA LEU A 210 9.67 0.03 -1.63
C LEU A 210 10.61 -0.86 -0.82
N SER A 211 10.49 -0.86 0.52
CA SER A 211 11.27 -1.72 1.42
C SER A 211 10.96 -3.20 1.17
N LEU A 212 9.68 -3.55 1.02
CA LEU A 212 9.27 -4.92 0.70
C LEU A 212 9.74 -5.37 -0.69
N GLN A 213 9.73 -4.46 -1.67
CA GLN A 213 10.04 -4.81 -3.05
C GLN A 213 11.56 -4.77 -3.36
N TYR A 214 12.30 -3.86 -2.72
CA TYR A 214 13.70 -3.57 -3.02
C TYR A 214 14.53 -3.54 -1.73
N ALA A 215 14.95 -4.73 -1.27
CA ALA A 215 15.83 -4.90 -0.11
C ALA A 215 17.29 -4.51 -0.45
N LEU A 216 17.55 -3.20 -0.59
CA LEU A 216 18.86 -2.63 -0.91
C LEU A 216 19.43 -1.87 0.30
N PRO A 217 20.77 -1.75 0.43
CA PRO A 217 21.41 -0.95 1.48
C PRO A 217 20.94 0.51 1.51
N LYS A 218 20.62 1.07 0.33
CA LYS A 218 20.03 2.41 0.21
C LYS A 218 18.63 2.47 0.83
N THR A 219 17.79 1.48 0.56
CA THR A 219 16.42 1.42 1.06
C THR A 219 16.35 1.34 2.58
N ILE A 220 17.16 0.48 3.21
CA ILE A 220 17.22 0.39 4.69
C ILE A 220 17.74 1.71 5.32
N SER A 221 18.68 2.38 4.66
CA SER A 221 19.19 3.68 5.13
C SER A 221 18.09 4.75 5.11
N ILE A 222 17.27 4.78 4.06
CA ILE A 222 16.13 5.71 3.94
C ILE A 222 15.00 5.31 4.90
N ALA A 223 14.73 4.02 5.10
CA ALA A 223 13.76 3.56 6.08
C ALA A 223 14.17 3.93 7.51
N ARG A 224 15.45 3.83 7.85
CA ARG A 224 16.00 4.32 9.13
C ARG A 224 15.83 5.84 9.29
N LEU A 225 16.12 6.61 8.23
CA LEU A 225 15.86 8.06 8.23
C LEU A 225 14.38 8.36 8.50
N CYS A 226 13.47 7.64 7.85
CA CYS A 226 12.04 7.75 8.05
C CYS A 226 11.62 7.53 9.51
N ILE A 227 12.13 6.47 10.16
CA ILE A 227 11.88 6.18 11.58
C ILE A 227 12.40 7.32 12.47
N ASN A 228 13.61 7.82 12.22
CA ASN A 228 14.19 8.93 12.98
C ASN A 228 13.39 10.23 12.82
N THR A 229 12.90 10.53 11.61
CA THR A 229 12.01 11.67 11.36
C THR A 229 10.72 11.53 12.15
N LEU A 230 10.09 10.35 12.16
CA LEU A 230 8.88 10.09 12.93
C LEU A 230 9.10 10.20 14.44
N SER A 231 10.22 9.72 14.96
CA SER A 231 10.60 9.90 16.37
C SER A 231 10.76 11.38 16.73
N THR A 232 11.35 12.17 15.84
CA THR A 232 11.47 13.62 16.03
C THR A 232 10.11 14.31 16.00
N LEU A 233 9.23 13.95 15.06
CA LEU A 233 7.88 14.49 14.94
C LEU A 233 7.01 14.13 16.16
N LEU A 234 7.19 12.94 16.73
CA LEU A 234 6.50 12.52 17.95
C LEU A 234 6.76 13.46 19.12
N GLY A 235 7.99 13.99 19.25
CA GLY A 235 8.34 14.96 20.29
C GLY A 235 7.98 16.41 19.98
N ALA A 236 7.74 16.76 18.71
CA ALA A 236 7.56 18.14 18.26
C ALA A 236 6.09 18.54 18.01
N LEU A 237 5.20 17.58 17.74
CA LEU A 237 3.82 17.83 17.35
C LEU A 237 2.85 17.86 18.55
N SER A 238 1.66 18.44 18.35
CA SER A 238 0.56 18.39 19.31
C SER A 238 -0.12 17.02 19.32
N SER A 239 -0.77 16.68 20.44
CA SER A 239 -1.47 15.40 20.66
C SER A 239 -2.45 15.02 19.54
N ASP A 240 -3.26 15.98 19.07
CA ASP A 240 -4.25 15.75 18.02
C ASP A 240 -3.59 15.41 16.68
N THR A 241 -2.50 16.11 16.34
CA THR A 241 -1.75 15.90 15.10
C THR A 241 -0.98 14.58 15.13
N ILE A 242 -0.42 14.22 16.30
CA ILE A 242 0.23 12.91 16.52
C ILE A 242 -0.75 11.78 16.23
N SER A 243 -1.96 11.86 16.79
CA SER A 243 -2.95 10.80 16.63
C SER A 243 -3.34 10.60 15.16
N GLY A 244 -3.61 11.70 14.45
CA GLY A 244 -3.94 11.65 13.02
C GLY A 244 -2.78 11.17 12.14
N LEU A 245 -1.54 11.54 12.44
CA LEU A 245 -0.35 11.09 11.71
C LEU A 245 -0.10 9.60 11.92
N PHE A 246 0.02 9.16 13.18
CA PHE A 246 0.43 7.80 13.49
C PHE A 246 -0.64 6.78 13.13
N GLN A 247 -1.94 7.11 13.27
CA GLN A 247 -3.02 6.24 12.80
C GLN A 247 -2.84 5.83 11.33
N ARG A 248 -2.31 6.71 10.48
CA ARG A 248 -2.07 6.43 9.05
C ARG A 248 -0.75 5.70 8.80
N VAL A 249 0.23 5.87 9.67
CA VAL A 249 1.62 5.38 9.47
C VAL A 249 1.84 3.99 10.08
N LEU A 250 1.05 3.57 11.08
CA LEU A 250 1.21 2.28 11.75
C LEU A 250 1.35 1.07 10.79
N PRO A 251 0.55 0.94 9.70
CA PRO A 251 0.72 -0.14 8.74
C PRO A 251 2.09 -0.15 8.04
N SER A 252 2.72 1.01 7.87
CA SER A 252 4.05 1.13 7.28
C SER A 252 5.13 0.51 8.16
N PHE A 253 5.01 0.59 9.49
CA PHE A 253 5.97 -0.02 10.41
C PHE A 253 6.00 -1.54 10.29
N VAL A 254 4.84 -2.17 10.11
CA VAL A 254 4.76 -3.62 9.89
C VAL A 254 5.53 -4.00 8.62
N ARG A 255 5.34 -3.27 7.52
CA ARG A 255 6.01 -3.54 6.24
C ARG A 255 7.52 -3.31 6.31
N ILE A 256 7.95 -2.22 6.96
CA ILE A 256 9.37 -1.92 7.15
C ILE A 256 10.04 -2.98 8.03
N SER A 257 9.38 -3.40 9.10
CA SER A 257 9.88 -4.46 10.00
C SER A 257 10.01 -5.81 9.29
N GLU A 258 9.03 -6.16 8.45
CA GLU A 258 9.07 -7.38 7.64
C GLU A 258 10.21 -7.34 6.61
N ALA A 259 10.47 -6.19 6.00
CA ALA A 259 11.56 -6.01 5.04
C ALA A 259 12.95 -5.97 5.70
N PHE A 260 13.06 -5.33 6.86
CA PHE A 260 14.33 -5.05 7.54
C PHE A 260 14.25 -5.40 9.03
N PRO A 261 14.50 -6.67 9.39
CA PRO A 261 14.60 -7.09 10.79
C PRO A 261 15.53 -6.24 11.67
N PRO A 262 16.67 -5.70 11.18
CA PRO A 262 17.54 -4.83 11.98
C PRO A 262 16.94 -3.48 12.41
N LEU A 263 15.75 -3.12 11.94
CA LEU A 263 15.03 -1.89 12.34
C LEU A 263 13.93 -2.16 13.37
N VAL A 264 13.69 -3.41 13.74
CA VAL A 264 12.59 -3.79 14.64
C VAL A 264 12.72 -3.11 16.00
N ASP A 265 13.90 -3.10 16.60
CA ASP A 265 14.11 -2.50 17.93
C ASP A 265 13.82 -0.99 17.94
N ASP A 266 14.26 -0.28 16.89
CA ASP A 266 13.99 1.15 16.71
C ASP A 266 12.48 1.41 16.56
N ILE A 267 11.77 0.56 15.81
CA ILE A 267 10.33 0.66 15.60
C ILE A 267 9.55 0.35 16.88
N VAL A 268 9.91 -0.71 17.60
CA VAL A 268 9.25 -1.08 18.86
C VAL A 268 9.47 0.01 19.92
N SER A 269 10.68 0.57 20.01
CA SER A 269 10.97 1.71 20.89
C SER A 269 10.09 2.91 20.57
N LEU A 270 9.92 3.25 19.28
CA LEU A 270 9.04 4.32 18.84
C LEU A 270 7.56 4.05 19.18
N LEU A 271 7.08 2.82 18.94
CA LEU A 271 5.71 2.41 19.28
C LEU A 271 5.46 2.48 20.80
N MET A 272 6.45 2.12 21.61
CA MET A 272 6.39 2.24 23.07
C MET A 272 6.27 3.68 23.53
N GLN A 273 7.08 4.59 22.97
CA GLN A 273 7.00 6.01 23.26
C GLN A 273 5.63 6.58 22.87
N LEU A 274 5.12 6.20 21.69
CA LEU A 274 3.79 6.60 21.24
C LEU A 274 2.70 6.09 22.20
N GLY A 275 2.75 4.81 22.59
CA GLY A 275 1.80 4.22 23.53
C GLY A 275 1.79 4.90 24.90
N GLN A 276 2.96 5.27 25.43
CA GLN A 276 3.06 6.05 26.67
C GLN A 276 2.38 7.42 26.55
N ILE A 277 2.61 8.13 25.43
CA ILE A 277 1.98 9.43 25.16
C ILE A 277 0.45 9.28 25.09
N VAL A 278 -0.07 8.33 24.31
CA VAL A 278 -1.51 8.10 24.14
C VAL A 278 -2.18 7.69 25.46
N ASN A 279 -1.54 6.84 26.26
CA ASN A 279 -2.06 6.43 27.57
C ASN A 279 -2.08 7.60 28.58
N SER A 280 -1.06 8.47 28.55
CA SER A 280 -1.03 9.66 29.40
C SER A 280 -2.15 10.65 29.05
N GLN A 281 -2.44 10.84 27.77
CA GLN A 281 -3.53 11.70 27.29
C GLN A 281 -4.90 11.15 27.66
N SER A 282 -5.12 9.85 27.42
CA SER A 282 -6.35 9.16 27.79
C SER A 282 -6.65 9.27 29.30
N SER A 283 -5.60 9.29 30.12
CA SER A 283 -5.73 9.48 31.58
C SER A 283 -6.13 10.91 31.95
N LEU A 284 -5.63 11.92 31.23
CA LEU A 284 -5.99 13.34 31.44
C LEU A 284 -7.42 13.64 30.97
N ASP A 285 -7.86 13.05 29.87
CA ASP A 285 -9.24 13.22 29.36
C ASP A 285 -10.27 12.61 30.31
N ARG A 286 -9.96 11.47 30.93
CA ARG A 286 -10.80 10.86 31.97
C ARG A 286 -10.95 11.74 33.21
N ILE A 287 -9.92 12.52 33.55
CA ILE A 287 -9.96 13.48 34.66
C ILE A 287 -10.78 14.71 34.27
N SER A 288 -10.70 15.15 33.02
CA SER A 288 -11.42 16.32 32.48
C SER A 288 -12.90 16.05 32.20
N GLY A 289 -13.28 14.77 32.05
CA GLY A 289 -14.67 14.30 31.93
C GLY A 289 -15.47 14.30 33.25
N VAL A 290 -14.84 14.60 34.38
CA VAL A 290 -15.54 14.88 35.64
C VAL A 290 -15.88 16.37 35.67
N HIS A 291 -17.15 16.69 35.42
CA HIS A 291 -17.71 18.03 35.61
C HIS A 291 -17.14 18.73 36.85
N PRO A 292 -16.45 19.88 36.73
CA PRO A 292 -16.42 20.82 37.82
C PRO A 292 -17.83 21.40 37.92
N HIS A 293 -18.58 20.94 38.92
CA HIS A 293 -19.82 21.58 39.32
C HIS A 293 -19.54 23.07 39.56
N ASN A 294 -20.31 23.92 38.88
CA ASN A 294 -20.55 25.33 39.15
C ASN A 294 -19.44 26.35 38.82
N THR A 295 -19.46 26.84 37.57
CA THR A 295 -19.51 28.30 37.34
C THR A 295 -20.30 28.63 36.07
N PHE A 296 -21.34 29.44 36.25
CA PHE A 296 -22.21 29.97 35.20
C PHE A 296 -21.41 30.68 34.09
N SER A 297 -21.62 30.27 32.84
CA SER A 297 -21.59 31.18 31.69
C SER A 297 -22.44 30.62 30.55
N PRO A 298 -23.59 31.22 30.20
CA PRO A 298 -24.47 30.71 29.16
C PRO A 298 -24.21 31.43 27.83
N MET A 299 -23.14 31.09 27.10
CA MET A 299 -23.00 31.45 25.67
C MET A 299 -21.75 30.82 25.05
N ALA A 300 -21.85 29.56 24.62
CA ALA A 300 -21.02 28.98 23.55
C ALA A 300 -21.52 27.55 23.29
N ARG A 301 -22.71 27.41 22.69
CA ARG A 301 -23.21 26.11 22.23
C ARG A 301 -23.67 26.24 20.80
N VAL A 302 -22.71 26.40 19.88
CA VAL A 302 -22.94 26.26 18.44
C VAL A 302 -21.69 25.67 17.80
N GLN A 303 -21.90 24.57 17.07
CA GLN A 303 -21.04 23.93 16.07
C GLN A 303 -19.83 23.10 16.55
N SER A 304 -20.03 21.78 16.61
CA SER A 304 -19.45 20.90 15.57
C SER A 304 -20.07 19.49 15.63
N GLN A 305 -20.85 19.16 14.60
CA GLN A 305 -21.23 17.81 14.22
C GLN A 305 -20.09 17.18 13.41
N SER A 306 -19.58 16.03 13.85
CA SER A 306 -19.29 14.85 13.01
C SER A 306 -18.71 13.75 13.90
N TYR A 307 -19.56 12.79 14.29
CA TYR A 307 -19.11 11.58 14.98
C TYR A 307 -18.50 10.64 13.93
N LEU A 308 -17.20 10.78 13.64
CA LEU A 308 -16.43 9.62 13.19
C LEU A 308 -16.16 8.72 14.41
N PRO A 309 -16.19 7.38 14.27
CA PRO A 309 -15.73 6.51 15.35
C PRO A 309 -14.27 6.85 15.60
N CYS A 310 -13.96 7.42 16.75
CA CYS A 310 -12.58 7.57 17.20
C CYS A 310 -12.03 6.15 17.39
N ILE A 311 -11.36 5.63 16.37
CA ILE A 311 -10.65 4.36 16.45
C ILE A 311 -9.62 4.54 17.56
N ASP A 312 -9.68 3.69 18.56
CA ASP A 312 -8.80 3.73 19.72
C ASP A 312 -7.36 3.47 19.26
N LEU A 313 -6.57 4.53 19.12
CA LEU A 313 -5.18 4.48 18.66
C LEU A 313 -4.35 3.52 19.52
N SER A 314 -4.67 3.38 20.81
CA SER A 314 -4.02 2.43 21.71
C SER A 314 -4.16 0.99 21.21
N LYS A 315 -5.36 0.59 20.78
CA LYS A 315 -5.61 -0.74 20.20
C LYS A 315 -4.88 -0.95 18.88
N GLU A 316 -4.79 0.10 18.05
CA GLU A 316 -4.07 0.01 16.78
C GLU A 316 -2.56 -0.15 17.00
N ILE A 317 -2.01 0.50 18.03
CA ILE A 317 -0.60 0.31 18.45
C ILE A 317 -0.39 -1.13 18.90
N ASP A 318 -1.24 -1.68 19.78
CA ASP A 318 -1.14 -3.06 20.27
C ASP A 318 -1.22 -4.08 19.12
N ASN A 319 -2.16 -3.86 18.18
CA ASN A 319 -2.29 -4.66 16.97
C ASN A 319 -1.02 -4.58 16.10
N THR A 320 -0.47 -3.38 15.94
CA THR A 320 0.75 -3.15 15.13
C THR A 320 1.95 -3.85 15.74
N VAL A 321 2.15 -3.73 17.06
CA VAL A 321 3.21 -4.45 17.79
C VAL A 321 3.06 -5.95 17.58
N THR A 322 1.85 -6.49 17.76
CA THR A 322 1.56 -7.91 17.53
C THR A 322 1.91 -8.35 16.11
N LEU A 323 1.57 -7.54 15.10
CA LEU A 323 1.88 -7.82 13.70
C LEU A 323 3.39 -7.75 13.40
N VAL A 324 4.11 -6.81 14.00
CA VAL A 324 5.58 -6.73 13.91
C VAL A 324 6.22 -8.00 14.46
N PHE A 325 5.82 -8.45 15.66
CA PHE A 325 6.31 -9.71 16.23
C PHE A 325 6.01 -10.91 15.32
N LYS A 326 4.78 -11.03 14.80
CA LYS A 326 4.39 -12.15 13.94
C LYS A 326 5.11 -12.16 12.59
N ARG A 327 5.23 -11.02 11.92
CA ARG A 327 5.72 -10.95 10.53
C ARG A 327 7.22 -10.76 10.40
N ALA A 328 7.85 -10.04 11.33
CA ALA A 328 9.29 -9.78 11.26
C ALA A 328 10.08 -10.84 12.03
N LEU A 329 9.68 -11.13 13.28
CA LEU A 329 10.47 -11.99 14.18
C LEU A 329 10.18 -13.47 13.95
N LEU A 330 8.91 -13.90 13.98
CA LEU A 330 8.59 -15.33 13.84
C LEU A 330 8.82 -15.85 12.42
N LYS A 331 8.48 -15.07 11.38
CA LYS A 331 8.74 -15.45 9.98
C LYS A 331 10.22 -15.63 9.71
N HIS A 332 11.07 -14.71 10.19
CA HIS A 332 12.51 -14.82 10.01
C HIS A 332 13.10 -15.97 10.81
N GLN A 333 12.63 -16.22 12.04
CA GLN A 333 13.05 -17.39 12.81
C GLN A 333 12.68 -18.69 12.09
N ILE A 334 11.44 -18.82 11.59
CA ILE A 334 11.03 -19.98 10.78
C ILE A 334 11.88 -20.09 9.51
N MET A 335 12.17 -18.98 8.82
CA MET A 335 12.96 -18.99 7.59
C MET A 335 14.43 -19.38 7.85
N SER A 336 15.04 -18.85 8.91
CA SER A 336 16.38 -19.24 9.35
C SER A 336 16.45 -20.69 9.83
N ILE A 337 15.36 -21.20 10.42
CA ILE A 337 15.22 -22.61 10.80
C ILE A 337 15.03 -23.48 9.55
N THR A 338 14.29 -23.03 8.53
CA THR A 338 14.14 -23.77 7.27
C THR A 338 15.42 -23.77 6.43
N GLU A 339 16.20 -22.69 6.45
CA GLU A 339 17.50 -22.62 5.79
C GLU A 339 18.55 -23.45 6.52
N SER A 340 18.55 -23.48 7.86
CA SER A 340 19.43 -24.36 8.65
C SER A 340 18.99 -25.84 8.66
N THR A 341 17.77 -26.15 8.21
CA THR A 341 17.26 -27.54 8.08
C THR A 341 17.34 -28.10 6.65
N ASN A 342 17.90 -27.32 5.71
CA ASN A 342 18.34 -27.81 4.40
C ASN A 342 19.76 -28.39 4.43
N ASP A 343 20.50 -28.20 5.52
CA ASP A 343 21.61 -29.08 5.88
C ASP A 343 21.01 -30.38 6.44
N GLU A 344 21.39 -31.54 5.89
CA GLU A 344 20.73 -32.87 5.97
C GLU A 344 20.48 -33.48 7.38
N ALA A 345 20.56 -32.70 8.46
CA ALA A 345 20.64 -33.18 9.84
C ALA A 345 19.37 -33.07 10.70
N ASN A 346 18.17 -32.77 10.20
CA ASN A 346 17.02 -32.63 11.12
C ASN A 346 15.61 -33.08 10.63
N GLU A 347 15.50 -34.31 10.14
CA GLU A 347 14.19 -34.95 9.86
C GLU A 347 13.30 -35.13 11.11
N SER A 348 13.87 -35.19 12.32
CA SER A 348 13.10 -35.27 13.57
C SER A 348 12.37 -33.96 13.91
N MET A 349 12.97 -32.80 13.60
CA MET A 349 12.33 -31.49 13.80
C MET A 349 11.26 -31.22 12.72
N LYS A 350 11.47 -31.71 11.50
CA LYS A 350 10.44 -31.70 10.43
C LYS A 350 9.20 -32.51 10.82
N CYS A 351 9.34 -33.69 11.47
CA CYS A 351 8.21 -34.48 11.95
C CYS A 351 7.44 -33.81 13.10
N SER A 352 8.13 -33.23 14.10
CA SER A 352 7.47 -32.51 15.20
C SER A 352 6.79 -31.22 14.73
N LEU A 353 7.42 -30.45 13.84
CA LEU A 353 6.82 -29.23 13.28
C LEU A 353 5.69 -29.53 12.28
N ARG A 354 5.77 -30.61 11.51
CA ARG A 354 4.62 -31.09 10.71
C ARG A 354 3.45 -31.46 11.62
N HIS A 355 3.70 -32.08 12.77
CA HIS A 355 2.66 -32.45 13.74
C HIS A 355 2.04 -31.22 14.43
N SER A 356 2.83 -30.18 14.73
CA SER A 356 2.34 -28.89 15.27
C SER A 356 1.63 -28.03 14.22
N ALA A 357 2.09 -28.03 12.97
CA ALA A 357 1.42 -27.34 11.87
C ALA A 357 0.13 -28.05 11.41
N LEU A 358 0.04 -29.37 11.57
CA LEU A 358 -1.18 -30.15 11.37
C LEU A 358 -2.20 -29.92 12.50
N GLN A 359 -1.76 -29.61 13.72
CA GLN A 359 -2.64 -29.22 14.83
C GLN A 359 -3.18 -27.78 14.70
N CYS A 360 -2.55 -26.90 13.91
CA CYS A 360 -3.11 -25.59 13.55
C CYS A 360 -3.96 -25.60 12.27
N LYS A 361 -4.22 -26.76 11.67
CA LYS A 361 -5.04 -26.91 10.43
C LYS A 361 -6.52 -27.18 10.69
N THR A 362 -7.08 -26.67 11.78
CA THR A 362 -8.54 -26.65 12.00
C THR A 362 -9.02 -25.24 12.32
N SER A 363 -8.85 -24.33 11.37
CA SER A 363 -9.75 -23.17 11.21
C SER A 363 -9.50 -22.52 9.86
N ASN A 364 -10.55 -22.50 9.04
CA ASN A 364 -10.77 -21.78 7.77
C ASN A 364 -10.19 -22.42 6.49
N SER A 365 -11.07 -23.19 5.84
CA SER A 365 -10.86 -23.92 4.59
C SER A 365 -10.91 -23.05 3.31
N ASP A 366 -11.09 -21.73 3.39
CA ASP A 366 -11.34 -20.92 2.17
C ASP A 366 -10.12 -20.15 1.64
N ASP A 367 -9.01 -20.09 2.40
CA ASP A 367 -7.82 -19.32 2.00
C ASP A 367 -6.66 -20.19 1.43
N ILE A 368 -6.80 -21.52 1.42
CA ILE A 368 -5.72 -22.43 0.99
C ILE A 368 -5.69 -22.64 -0.53
N SER A 369 -6.79 -22.38 -1.26
CA SER A 369 -6.82 -22.52 -2.73
C SER A 369 -6.07 -21.41 -3.49
N LYS A 370 -5.53 -20.39 -2.81
CA LYS A 370 -4.79 -19.29 -3.45
C LYS A 370 -3.27 -19.37 -3.31
N ILE A 371 -2.75 -20.39 -2.61
CA ILE A 371 -1.31 -20.48 -2.29
C ILE A 371 -0.64 -21.70 -2.95
N TYR A 372 -1.40 -22.70 -3.40
CA TYR A 372 -0.84 -23.96 -3.93
C TYR A 372 -0.72 -24.05 -5.47
N GLU A 373 -0.74 -22.95 -6.21
CA GLU A 373 -0.54 -23.00 -7.68
C GLU A 373 0.93 -22.85 -8.14
N ASN A 374 1.92 -22.68 -7.25
CA ASN A 374 3.29 -22.30 -7.68
C ASN A 374 4.47 -23.07 -7.05
N ALA A 375 4.29 -24.30 -6.57
CA ALA A 375 5.43 -25.06 -6.02
C ALA A 375 5.39 -26.57 -6.31
N GLU A 376 5.64 -26.93 -7.57
CA GLU A 376 6.26 -28.21 -7.92
C GLU A 376 7.58 -27.90 -8.63
N PHE A 377 8.71 -28.18 -7.98
CA PHE A 377 9.93 -28.71 -8.61
C PHE A 377 11.00 -28.94 -7.54
N LEU A 378 11.54 -30.16 -7.56
CA LEU A 378 12.78 -30.67 -6.97
C LEU A 378 12.67 -31.51 -5.69
N GLU A 379 13.41 -32.61 -5.79
CA GLU A 379 13.24 -33.95 -5.28
C GLU A 379 14.56 -34.38 -4.61
N ASN A 380 14.43 -35.27 -3.61
CA ASN A 380 15.23 -36.48 -3.35
C ASN A 380 16.68 -36.43 -2.79
N ASN A 381 16.88 -37.38 -1.85
CA ASN A 381 18.11 -38.02 -1.33
C ASN A 381 18.86 -37.29 -0.18
N GLU A 382 19.53 -37.94 0.79
CA GLU A 382 19.56 -39.30 1.38
C GLU A 382 20.34 -39.25 2.72
N SER A 383 19.91 -40.05 3.71
CA SER A 383 20.63 -40.65 4.87
C SER A 383 22.01 -40.16 5.38
N SER A 384 22.15 -39.94 6.71
CA SER A 384 22.89 -40.80 7.69
C SER A 384 23.40 -40.07 8.96
N ASN A 385 23.08 -40.66 10.13
CA ASN A 385 23.70 -40.61 11.48
C ASN A 385 24.81 -39.56 11.82
N SER A 386 24.60 -38.77 12.88
CA SER A 386 25.32 -38.84 14.18
C SER A 386 24.96 -37.69 15.14
N SER A 387 25.28 -37.88 16.42
CA SER A 387 24.78 -37.23 17.64
C SER A 387 25.55 -35.98 18.13
N VAL A 388 24.93 -35.21 19.06
CA VAL A 388 25.48 -34.26 20.10
C VAL A 388 25.50 -32.76 19.67
N ASN A 389 25.20 -31.70 20.46
CA ASN A 389 24.75 -31.41 21.85
C ASN A 389 23.96 -30.08 21.85
N ILE A 390 23.00 -29.88 22.76
CA ILE A 390 22.17 -28.68 22.92
C ILE A 390 22.65 -27.92 24.16
N HIS A 391 23.24 -26.74 24.04
CA HIS A 391 23.44 -25.87 25.21
C HIS A 391 23.36 -24.35 24.97
N ASP A 392 23.32 -23.88 23.72
CA ASP A 392 23.39 -22.42 23.43
C ASP A 392 22.01 -21.74 23.24
N ASP A 393 20.89 -22.49 23.27
CA ASP A 393 19.54 -21.94 23.02
C ASP A 393 18.82 -21.36 24.26
N GLN A 394 19.40 -21.51 25.46
CA GLN A 394 18.75 -21.08 26.71
C GLN A 394 18.82 -19.56 26.95
N GLU A 395 19.79 -18.87 26.34
CA GLU A 395 20.04 -17.44 26.56
C GLU A 395 19.07 -16.57 25.75
N ALA A 396 18.68 -17.01 24.55
CA ALA A 396 17.67 -16.34 23.71
C ALA A 396 16.26 -16.38 24.32
N LEU A 397 15.92 -17.46 25.03
CA LEU A 397 14.65 -17.61 25.73
C LEU A 397 14.54 -16.67 26.95
N ASN A 398 15.64 -16.39 27.64
CA ASN A 398 15.62 -15.47 28.79
C ASN A 398 15.38 -14.01 28.39
N SER A 399 15.86 -13.58 27.21
CA SER A 399 15.55 -12.25 26.66
C SER A 399 14.07 -12.06 26.29
N VAL A 400 13.36 -13.15 25.97
CA VAL A 400 11.91 -13.16 25.70
C VAL A 400 11.10 -12.91 26.98
N TYR A 401 11.58 -13.36 28.15
CA TYR A 401 10.92 -13.18 29.44
C TYR A 401 11.02 -11.75 30.00
N GLU A 402 12.13 -11.04 29.79
CA GLU A 402 12.28 -9.65 30.26
C GLU A 402 11.41 -8.66 29.46
N LEU A 403 11.32 -8.83 28.14
CA LEU A 403 10.51 -7.95 27.29
C LEU A 403 8.99 -8.11 27.51
N THR A 404 8.53 -9.30 27.85
CA THR A 404 7.11 -9.57 28.18
C THR A 404 6.76 -9.23 29.64
N GLY A 405 7.72 -9.31 30.57
CA GLY A 405 7.52 -8.90 31.96
C GLY A 405 7.37 -7.38 32.14
N LEU A 406 8.08 -6.57 31.34
CA LEU A 406 8.05 -5.10 31.44
C LEU A 406 6.72 -4.47 31.02
N PHE A 407 5.90 -5.16 30.21
CA PHE A 407 4.57 -4.68 29.84
C PHE A 407 3.49 -4.89 30.91
N ASN A 408 3.76 -5.72 31.93
CA ASN A 408 2.74 -6.15 32.89
C ASN A 408 2.86 -5.50 34.28
N ASP A 409 3.84 -4.64 34.51
CA ASP A 409 4.13 -4.07 35.85
C ASP A 409 3.59 -2.65 36.10
N THR A 410 2.73 -2.10 35.23
CA THR A 410 2.09 -0.77 35.46
C THR A 410 0.65 -0.84 35.96
N ASN A 411 0.17 -1.98 36.47
CA ASN A 411 -1.18 -2.06 37.03
C ASN A 411 -1.28 -2.92 38.31
N LYS A 412 -0.55 -2.53 39.36
CA LYS A 412 -0.71 -3.08 40.72
C LYS A 412 -1.43 -2.08 41.62
N ASN A 413 -2.75 -2.05 41.51
CA ASN A 413 -3.65 -1.69 42.60
C ASN A 413 -5.01 -2.38 42.40
N CYS A 414 -5.04 -3.69 42.68
CA CYS A 414 -6.18 -4.38 43.32
C CYS A 414 -5.78 -5.82 43.61
N ARG A 415 -6.07 -6.26 44.84
CA ARG A 415 -5.64 -7.53 45.43
C ARG A 415 -6.46 -8.72 44.91
N ASN A 416 -5.83 -9.89 44.99
CA ASN A 416 -6.32 -11.29 44.87
C ASN A 416 -6.19 -11.92 43.48
N ILE A 417 -5.03 -12.52 43.25
CA ILE A 417 -4.72 -13.49 42.18
C ILE A 417 -4.70 -14.89 42.83
N PRO A 418 -5.39 -15.91 42.30
CA PRO A 418 -5.07 -17.30 42.59
C PRO A 418 -3.85 -17.73 41.78
N GLU A 419 -2.88 -18.36 42.46
CA GLU A 419 -1.77 -19.07 41.83
C GLU A 419 -2.31 -20.24 40.99
N ASN A 420 -2.25 -20.13 39.67
CA ASN A 420 -1.92 -21.23 38.72
C ASN A 420 -2.10 -20.76 37.26
N PHE A 421 -0.99 -20.69 36.54
CA PHE A 421 -0.88 -20.26 35.13
C PHE A 421 -1.63 -21.17 34.14
N TYR A 422 -2.14 -22.33 34.59
CA TYR A 422 -2.89 -23.29 33.77
C TYR A 422 -4.38 -22.92 33.56
N GLU A 423 -4.97 -22.02 34.35
CA GLU A 423 -6.38 -21.63 34.15
C GLU A 423 -6.59 -20.53 33.10
N VAL A 424 -5.58 -19.67 32.85
CA VAL A 424 -5.69 -18.60 31.82
C VAL A 424 -5.68 -19.19 30.40
N MET A 425 -4.89 -20.25 30.17
CA MET A 425 -4.93 -21.02 28.91
C MET A 425 -6.27 -21.72 28.71
N LYS A 426 -7.01 -22.02 29.79
CA LYS A 426 -8.35 -22.65 29.72
C LYS A 426 -9.46 -21.63 29.44
N TYR A 427 -9.26 -20.36 29.79
CA TYR A 427 -10.23 -19.28 29.54
C TYR A 427 -10.27 -18.84 28.07
N CYS A 428 -9.16 -19.01 27.33
CA CYS A 428 -9.13 -18.80 25.88
C CYS A 428 -9.74 -19.97 25.07
N ASP A 429 -9.90 -21.15 25.68
CA ASP A 429 -10.58 -22.30 25.06
C ASP A 429 -12.09 -22.36 25.40
N SER A 430 -12.54 -21.80 26.52
CA SER A 430 -13.94 -21.94 26.96
C SER A 430 -14.95 -21.05 26.24
N GLU A 431 -14.54 -20.02 25.50
CA GLU A 431 -15.45 -19.23 24.64
C GLU A 431 -15.64 -19.83 23.23
N LEU A 432 -14.93 -20.92 22.91
CA LEU A 432 -15.05 -21.65 21.64
C LEU A 432 -15.84 -22.98 21.74
N THR A 433 -16.13 -23.47 22.94
CA THR A 433 -16.83 -24.76 23.15
C THR A 433 -18.32 -24.67 23.50
N GLU A 434 -18.98 -23.50 23.38
CA GLU A 434 -20.43 -23.38 23.68
C GLU A 434 -21.32 -23.19 22.42
N LYS A 435 -20.80 -23.45 21.21
CA LYS A 435 -21.60 -23.38 19.97
C LYS A 435 -21.49 -24.57 19.00
N ILE A 436 -20.93 -25.69 19.42
CA ILE A 436 -20.93 -26.92 18.61
C ILE A 436 -21.37 -28.08 19.51
N GLY A 437 -22.67 -28.31 19.54
CA GLY A 437 -23.27 -29.35 20.35
C GLY A 437 -24.75 -29.50 20.06
N GLU A 438 -25.09 -29.79 18.80
CA GLU A 438 -26.35 -30.43 18.43
C GLU A 438 -26.14 -31.12 17.07
N GLU A 439 -25.71 -32.39 17.13
CA GLU A 439 -25.86 -33.34 16.04
C GLU A 439 -27.34 -33.73 15.93
N GLU A 440 -27.95 -33.54 14.76
CA GLU A 440 -29.02 -34.42 14.30
C GLU A 440 -28.59 -35.09 12.99
N THR A 441 -28.31 -36.38 13.13
CA THR A 441 -28.22 -37.42 12.11
C THR A 441 -29.35 -37.32 11.07
N LEU A 442 -29.05 -37.42 9.76
CA LEU A 442 -29.96 -37.99 8.75
C LEU A 442 -29.25 -38.36 7.43
N LYS A 443 -29.07 -39.68 7.27
CA LYS A 443 -29.11 -40.53 6.05
C LYS A 443 -28.29 -40.17 4.80
N PHE A 444 -27.34 -41.07 4.52
CA PHE A 444 -26.82 -41.39 3.19
C PHE A 444 -27.89 -42.11 2.36
N ASP A 445 -28.29 -41.54 1.23
CA ASP A 445 -28.96 -42.25 0.13
C ASP A 445 -28.25 -41.90 -1.19
N LEU A 446 -27.48 -42.88 -1.67
CA LEU A 446 -27.31 -43.35 -3.05
C LEU A 446 -27.46 -42.33 -4.21
N LEU A 447 -26.33 -42.02 -4.86
CA LEU A 447 -26.27 -41.49 -6.22
C LEU A 447 -26.79 -42.53 -7.24
N PRO A 448 -27.63 -42.15 -8.23
CA PRO A 448 -28.03 -43.04 -9.32
C PRO A 448 -26.90 -43.22 -10.35
N PRO A 449 -26.71 -44.43 -10.90
CA PRO A 449 -25.67 -44.74 -11.87
C PRO A 449 -26.19 -44.52 -13.30
N GLU A 450 -26.28 -43.27 -13.74
CA GLU A 450 -26.55 -42.94 -15.15
C GLU A 450 -25.73 -41.70 -15.51
N LEU A 451 -24.48 -41.91 -15.94
CA LEU A 451 -23.65 -41.02 -16.79
C LEU A 451 -22.18 -41.51 -16.92
N LEU A 452 -21.94 -42.82 -16.72
CA LEU A 452 -20.77 -43.50 -17.26
C LEU A 452 -21.23 -44.27 -18.49
N ASP A 453 -21.23 -43.59 -19.63
CA ASP A 453 -20.95 -44.12 -20.98
C ASP A 453 -20.59 -42.96 -21.92
#